data_AF-A0AAV2SPZ3-F1
#
_entry.id   AF-A0AAV2SPZ3-F1
#
_cell.length_a   1.000
_cell.length_b   1.000
_cell.length_c   1.000
_cell.angle_alpha   90.00
_cell.angle_beta   90.00
_cell.angle_gamma   90.00
#
_symmetry.space_group_name_H-M   'P 1'
#
loop_
_entity.id
_entity.type
_entity.pdbx_description
1 polymer ?
#
loop_
_entity_poly.entity_id
_entity_poly.type
_entity_poly.pdbx_seq_one_letter_code
_entity_poly.pdbx_strand_id
1 'polypeptide(L)'
;GGASAATVTNANEYWLREGGSQIFQLTGTGFSDDQFNHFDTVLGNKVYFVNEADTLECPVILYKTTTTSIFCETTPRAGRPKLDRKYKVVVFVDGVEADCNIYIEFAEWDTPKIRRITPRMHLPGTLVNYYGWLKSSSFWIFNTSDARETGNDDFNYIK
;
A
#
# COMPACT_ATOMS: atom_id res chain seq x y z
N GLY A 1 -24.64 -9.44 24.73
CA GLY A 1 -24.66 -8.40 23.69
C GLY A 1 -23.89 -8.93 22.51
N GLY A 2 -24.54 -9.06 21.36
CA GLY A 2 -23.85 -9.55 20.15
C GLY A 2 -22.87 -8.50 19.67
N ALA A 3 -21.61 -8.87 19.49
CA ALA A 3 -20.65 -8.02 18.81
C ALA A 3 -21.17 -7.77 17.39
N SER A 4 -21.46 -6.51 17.07
CA SER A 4 -21.64 -6.11 15.67
C SER A 4 -20.35 -6.47 14.95
N ALA A 5 -20.42 -7.33 13.94
CA ALA A 5 -19.27 -7.62 13.10
C ALA A 5 -18.72 -6.31 12.53
N ALA A 6 -17.39 -6.17 12.48
CA ALA A 6 -16.76 -5.00 11.89
C ALA A 6 -17.24 -4.82 10.44
N THR A 7 -17.33 -3.57 10.00
CA THR A 7 -17.80 -3.24 8.64
C THR A 7 -16.81 -2.31 7.98
N VAL A 8 -16.40 -2.67 6.77
CA VAL A 8 -15.54 -1.83 5.91
C VAL A 8 -16.44 -1.10 4.92
N THR A 9 -16.39 0.23 4.94
CA THR A 9 -17.28 1.07 4.13
C THR A 9 -16.62 1.61 2.88
N ASN A 10 -15.31 1.87 2.91
CA ASN A 10 -14.60 2.46 1.77
C ASN A 10 -13.10 2.16 1.79
N ALA A 11 -12.47 2.32 0.63
CA ALA A 11 -11.02 2.31 0.44
C ALA A 11 -10.58 3.65 -0.17
N ASN A 12 -9.36 4.08 0.12
CA ASN A 12 -8.80 5.31 -0.46
C ASN A 12 -8.48 5.17 -1.96
N GLU A 13 -8.18 3.96 -2.42
CA GLU A 13 -7.77 3.68 -3.80
C GLU A 13 -8.36 2.35 -4.30
N TYR A 14 -8.56 2.24 -5.62
CA TYR A 14 -9.05 1.02 -6.28
C TYR A 14 -7.99 0.37 -7.18
N TRP A 15 -6.85 1.03 -7.36
CA TRP A 15 -5.71 0.51 -8.11
C TRP A 15 -4.47 0.54 -7.23
N LEU A 16 -3.81 -0.61 -7.09
CA LEU A 16 -2.59 -0.75 -6.33
C LEU A 16 -1.40 -1.00 -7.25
N ARG A 17 -0.22 -0.63 -6.81
CA ARG A 17 1.02 -0.84 -7.56
C ARG A 17 1.44 -2.31 -7.47
N GLU A 18 1.74 -2.93 -8.61
CA GLU A 18 2.37 -4.28 -8.63
C GLU A 18 3.70 -4.29 -7.86
N GLY A 19 4.44 -3.17 -7.82
CA GLY A 19 5.66 -3.02 -7.03
C GLY A 19 5.47 -2.94 -5.51
N GLY A 20 4.24 -2.84 -5.00
CA GLY A 20 3.94 -2.67 -3.58
C GLY A 20 4.43 -1.33 -3.01
N SER A 21 4.68 -1.32 -1.69
CA SER A 21 5.15 -0.17 -0.89
C SER A 21 4.30 1.09 -1.05
N GLN A 22 3.00 0.89 -1.19
CA GLN A 22 1.99 1.92 -1.15
C GLN A 22 1.19 1.79 0.15
N ILE A 23 0.96 2.92 0.82
CA ILE A 23 0.07 2.97 1.99
C ILE A 23 -1.37 2.92 1.48
N PHE A 24 -2.06 1.85 1.85
CA PHE A 24 -3.48 1.64 1.57
C PHE A 24 -4.30 1.91 2.84
N GLN A 25 -5.47 2.52 2.67
CA GLN A 25 -6.36 2.86 3.77
C GLN A 25 -7.74 2.30 3.51
N LEU A 26 -8.25 1.60 4.52
CA LEU A 26 -9.64 1.18 4.65
C LEU A 26 -10.32 2.01 5.72
N THR A 27 -11.54 2.47 5.46
CA THR A 27 -12.38 3.14 6.45
C THR A 27 -13.59 2.29 6.77
N GLY A 28 -14.05 2.36 8.02
CA GLY A 28 -15.14 1.52 8.48
C GLY A 28 -15.43 1.75 9.95
N THR A 29 -16.06 0.75 10.58
CA THR A 29 -16.41 0.78 12.00
C THR A 29 -16.19 -0.60 12.63
N GLY A 30 -15.83 -0.60 13.91
CA GLY A 30 -15.67 -1.83 14.69
C GLY A 30 -14.33 -2.52 14.46
N PHE A 31 -13.31 -1.80 13.97
CA PHE A 31 -11.95 -2.32 13.89
C PHE A 31 -11.36 -2.46 15.29
N SER A 32 -10.44 -3.40 15.45
CA SER A 32 -9.79 -3.67 16.72
C SER A 32 -9.02 -2.43 17.17
N ASP A 33 -9.05 -2.14 18.47
CA ASP A 33 -8.28 -1.06 19.10
C ASP A 33 -6.86 -1.55 19.45
N ASP A 34 -6.74 -2.84 19.81
CA ASP A 34 -5.46 -3.46 20.14
C ASP A 34 -4.86 -4.17 18.93
N GLN A 35 -3.89 -3.53 18.30
CA GLN A 35 -3.20 -4.07 17.13
C GLN A 35 -2.02 -4.97 17.49
N PHE A 36 -1.61 -4.99 18.76
CA PHE A 36 -0.34 -5.61 19.15
C PHE A 36 -0.58 -6.87 19.96
N ASN A 37 -0.39 -8.03 19.33
CA ASN A 37 -0.32 -9.27 20.08
C ASN A 37 0.80 -10.18 19.58
N HIS A 38 1.84 -10.35 20.42
CA HIS A 38 2.96 -11.23 20.14
C HIS A 38 2.63 -12.72 20.36
N PHE A 39 1.60 -13.02 21.15
CA PHE A 39 1.30 -14.38 21.62
C PHE A 39 0.10 -15.00 20.91
N ASP A 40 -0.81 -14.18 20.39
CA ASP A 40 -1.97 -14.63 19.64
C ASP A 40 -1.98 -13.96 18.26
N THR A 41 -1.67 -14.77 17.25
CA THR A 41 -1.66 -14.31 15.86
C THR A 41 -3.05 -13.97 15.34
N VAL A 42 -4.13 -14.26 16.05
CA VAL A 42 -5.52 -14.05 15.58
C VAL A 42 -6.03 -12.66 15.95
N LEU A 43 -5.43 -12.01 16.96
CA LEU A 43 -5.85 -10.71 17.47
C LEU A 43 -5.36 -9.54 16.60
N GLY A 44 -6.09 -8.43 16.64
CA GLY A 44 -5.84 -7.23 15.86
C GLY A 44 -6.54 -7.23 14.49
N ASN A 45 -6.24 -6.20 13.70
CA ASN A 45 -6.74 -6.10 12.33
C ASN A 45 -5.76 -6.79 11.36
N LYS A 46 -6.31 -7.55 10.41
CA LYS A 46 -5.54 -8.14 9.30
C LYS A 46 -6.23 -7.87 7.99
N VAL A 47 -5.43 -7.59 6.96
CA VAL A 47 -5.92 -7.26 5.62
C VAL A 47 -5.23 -8.17 4.61
N TYR A 48 -6.04 -8.81 3.79
CA TYR A 48 -5.61 -9.67 2.70
C TYR A 48 -6.24 -9.23 1.38
N PHE A 49 -5.46 -9.34 0.31
CA PHE A 49 -5.95 -9.28 -1.05
C PHE A 49 -6.01 -10.71 -1.58
N VAL A 50 -7.21 -11.18 -1.90
CA VAL A 50 -7.45 -12.58 -2.30
C VAL A 50 -8.06 -12.63 -3.69
N ASN A 51 -7.50 -13.48 -4.55
CA ASN A 51 -8.14 -13.90 -5.79
C ASN A 51 -8.07 -15.44 -5.91
N GLU A 52 -8.43 -16.00 -7.05
CA GLU A 52 -8.44 -17.46 -7.25
C GLU A 52 -7.05 -18.11 -7.22
N ALA A 53 -5.98 -17.33 -7.40
CA ALA A 53 -4.64 -17.86 -7.65
C ALA A 53 -3.63 -17.53 -6.54
N ASP A 54 -3.76 -16.36 -5.92
CA ASP A 54 -2.81 -15.81 -4.97
C ASP A 54 -3.55 -15.11 -3.81
N THR A 55 -2.94 -15.18 -2.63
CA THR A 55 -3.32 -14.39 -1.45
C THR A 55 -2.13 -13.53 -1.07
N LEU A 56 -2.35 -12.21 -1.02
CA LEU A 56 -1.32 -11.24 -0.64
C LEU A 56 -1.72 -10.62 0.69
N GLU A 57 -0.81 -10.65 1.67
CA GLU A 57 -0.99 -9.94 2.93
C GLU A 57 -0.68 -8.46 2.74
N CYS A 58 -1.46 -7.59 3.39
CA CYS A 58 -1.18 -6.17 3.54
C CYS A 58 -0.85 -5.90 5.02
N PRO A 59 0.44 -5.91 5.41
CA PRO A 59 0.85 -5.67 6.78
C PRO A 59 0.27 -4.36 7.34
N VAL A 60 -0.47 -4.46 8.45
CA VAL A 60 -1.11 -3.33 9.10
C VAL A 60 -0.08 -2.44 9.79
N ILE A 61 -0.19 -1.14 9.56
CA ILE A 61 0.62 -0.10 10.20
C ILE A 61 -0.01 0.19 11.56
N LEU A 62 0.50 -0.48 12.59
CA LEU A 62 -0.07 -0.51 13.93
C LEU A 62 -0.28 0.89 14.54
N TYR A 63 0.70 1.77 14.40
CA TYR A 63 0.67 3.11 15.01
C TYR A 63 -0.25 4.12 14.30
N LYS A 64 -0.76 3.78 13.11
CA LYS A 64 -1.61 4.66 12.29
C LYS A 64 -3.06 4.19 12.25
N THR A 65 -3.28 2.91 12.50
CA THR A 65 -4.59 2.27 12.50
C THR A 65 -5.39 2.65 13.75
N THR A 66 -6.69 2.82 13.59
CA THR A 66 -7.66 3.16 14.64
C THR A 66 -8.89 2.26 14.52
N THR A 67 -9.82 2.37 15.47
CA THR A 67 -11.11 1.66 15.46
C THR A 67 -12.03 2.00 14.27
N THR A 68 -11.67 3.01 13.46
CA THR A 68 -12.44 3.47 12.29
C THR A 68 -11.63 3.50 10.99
N SER A 69 -10.32 3.30 11.04
CA SER A 69 -9.46 3.30 9.85
C SER A 69 -8.31 2.31 10.00
N ILE A 70 -8.16 1.40 9.04
CA ILE A 70 -6.99 0.51 8.93
C ILE A 70 -6.05 1.08 7.89
N PHE A 71 -4.79 1.26 8.26
CA PHE A 71 -3.72 1.58 7.33
C PHE A 71 -2.82 0.36 7.18
N CYS A 72 -2.51 -0.04 5.96
CA CYS A 72 -1.57 -1.12 5.70
C CYS A 72 -0.62 -0.77 4.56
N GLU A 73 0.54 -1.44 4.52
CA GLU A 73 1.49 -1.29 3.42
C GLU A 73 1.31 -2.45 2.44
N THR A 74 1.10 -2.12 1.16
CA THR A 74 0.88 -3.13 0.12
C THR A 74 2.16 -3.89 -0.18
N THR A 75 2.05 -5.21 -0.33
CA THR A 75 3.17 -6.07 -0.69
C THR A 75 3.35 -6.15 -2.21
N PRO A 76 4.59 -6.35 -2.71
CA PRO A 76 4.81 -6.56 -4.13
C PRO A 76 4.08 -7.80 -4.63
N ARG A 77 3.40 -7.67 -5.77
CA ARG A 77 2.84 -8.80 -6.50
C ARG A 77 3.89 -9.30 -7.47
N ALA A 78 4.29 -10.57 -7.36
CA ALA A 78 5.11 -11.20 -8.38
C ALA A 78 4.32 -11.21 -9.69
N GLY A 79 4.68 -10.35 -10.64
CA GLY A 79 3.96 -10.16 -11.89
C GLY A 79 3.78 -11.49 -12.63
N ARG A 80 2.57 -12.05 -12.55
CA ARG A 80 2.15 -13.22 -13.31
C ARG A 80 1.25 -12.72 -14.44
N PRO A 81 1.75 -12.60 -15.69
CA PRO A 81 1.08 -11.88 -16.79
C PRO A 81 -0.30 -12.42 -17.20
N LYS A 82 -0.68 -13.62 -16.71
CA LYS A 82 -1.91 -14.32 -17.11
C LYS A 82 -2.94 -14.45 -15.99
N LEU A 83 -2.67 -13.93 -14.80
CA LEU A 83 -3.60 -14.03 -13.67
C LEU A 83 -4.43 -12.76 -13.53
N ASP A 84 -5.67 -12.93 -13.10
CA ASP A 84 -6.57 -11.83 -12.78
C ASP A 84 -5.88 -10.83 -11.84
N ARG A 85 -5.93 -9.56 -12.24
CA ARG A 85 -5.35 -8.44 -11.49
C ARG A 85 -6.32 -7.94 -10.43
N LYS A 86 -7.57 -8.37 -10.45
CA LYS A 86 -8.59 -8.04 -9.45
C LYS A 86 -8.47 -8.96 -8.25
N TYR A 87 -8.51 -8.35 -7.07
CA TYR A 87 -8.49 -9.02 -5.78
C TYR A 87 -9.65 -8.52 -4.94
N LYS A 88 -10.31 -9.43 -4.23
CA LYS A 88 -11.23 -9.09 -3.15
C LYS A 88 -10.41 -8.68 -1.93
N VAL A 89 -10.79 -7.59 -1.28
CA VAL A 89 -10.26 -7.21 0.03
C VAL A 89 -10.97 -8.05 1.09
N VAL A 90 -10.20 -8.76 1.91
CA VAL A 90 -10.69 -9.54 3.05
C VAL A 90 -10.05 -8.99 4.30
N VAL A 91 -10.88 -8.64 5.29
CA VAL A 91 -10.43 -8.07 6.55
C VAL A 91 -10.85 -8.99 7.69
N PHE A 92 -9.91 -9.33 8.56
CA PHE A 92 -10.20 -9.99 9.83
C PHE A 92 -9.96 -9.02 10.97
N VAL A 93 -10.89 -8.99 11.93
CA VAL A 93 -10.80 -8.21 13.16
C VAL A 93 -10.90 -9.18 14.31
N ASP A 94 -9.81 -9.33 15.07
CA ASP A 94 -9.72 -10.26 16.20
C ASP A 94 -10.16 -11.71 15.84
N GLY A 95 -9.82 -12.15 14.63
CA GLY A 95 -10.15 -13.47 14.10
C GLY A 95 -11.50 -13.62 13.43
N VAL A 96 -12.34 -12.58 13.44
CA VAL A 96 -13.66 -12.59 12.80
C VAL A 96 -13.58 -11.83 11.48
N GLU A 97 -14.05 -12.42 10.39
CA GLU A 97 -14.13 -11.74 9.10
C GLU A 97 -15.12 -10.57 9.18
N ALA A 98 -14.65 -9.39 8.80
CA ALA A 98 -15.46 -8.17 8.71
C ALA A 98 -16.32 -8.19 7.44
N ASP A 99 -17.46 -7.51 7.48
CA ASP A 99 -18.25 -7.27 6.28
C ASP A 99 -17.50 -6.30 5.34
N CYS A 100 -17.01 -6.81 4.22
CA CYS A 100 -16.26 -6.07 3.22
C CYS A 100 -16.58 -6.57 1.80
N ASN A 101 -17.06 -5.66 0.96
CA ASN A 101 -17.33 -5.92 -0.46
C ASN A 101 -16.54 -4.96 -1.36
N ILE A 102 -15.24 -4.84 -1.10
CA ILE A 102 -14.33 -4.00 -1.87
C ILE A 102 -13.46 -4.88 -2.75
N TYR A 103 -13.28 -4.45 -3.99
CA TYR A 103 -12.34 -5.03 -4.93
C TYR A 103 -11.31 -3.99 -5.34
N ILE A 104 -10.08 -4.45 -5.50
CA ILE A 104 -8.95 -3.64 -5.94
C ILE A 104 -8.29 -4.31 -7.14
N GLU A 105 -7.57 -3.53 -7.95
CA GLU A 105 -6.81 -4.04 -9.08
C GLU A 105 -5.33 -3.70 -8.96
N PHE A 106 -4.45 -4.70 -9.11
CA PHE A 106 -3.01 -4.44 -9.21
C PHE A 106 -2.66 -3.95 -10.62
N ALA A 107 -2.30 -2.67 -10.73
CA ALA A 107 -1.97 -1.97 -11.94
C ALA A 107 -0.45 -1.85 -12.14
N GLU A 108 0.06 -2.54 -13.16
CA GLU A 108 1.47 -2.40 -13.57
C GLU A 108 1.80 -0.97 -14.00
N TRP A 109 0.86 -0.31 -14.68
CA TRP A 109 1.03 1.06 -15.15
C TRP A 109 1.10 2.08 -13.99
N ASP A 110 0.62 1.72 -12.80
CA ASP A 110 0.75 2.57 -11.61
C ASP A 110 2.03 2.31 -10.80
N THR A 111 2.86 1.34 -11.20
CA THR A 111 4.16 1.08 -10.56
C THR A 111 5.24 2.06 -11.07
N PRO A 112 5.87 2.87 -10.19
CA PRO A 112 7.00 3.73 -10.54
C PRO A 112 8.13 2.96 -11.22
N LYS A 113 8.69 3.52 -12.30
CA LYS A 113 9.75 2.90 -13.09
C LYS A 113 10.87 3.91 -13.33
N ILE A 114 12.05 3.63 -12.79
CA ILE A 114 13.28 4.34 -13.16
C ILE A 114 13.65 3.91 -14.59
N ARG A 115 13.77 4.88 -15.49
CA ARG A 115 14.10 4.65 -16.91
C ARG A 115 15.58 4.90 -17.19
N ARG A 116 16.21 5.83 -16.49
CA ARG A 116 17.62 6.17 -16.70
C ARG A 116 18.23 6.75 -15.42
N ILE A 117 19.52 6.47 -15.23
CA ILE A 117 20.34 7.05 -14.17
C ILE A 117 21.57 7.68 -14.84
N THR A 118 21.90 8.92 -14.48
CA THR A 118 23.04 9.66 -15.03
C THR A 118 23.80 10.38 -13.92
N PRO A 119 25.14 10.22 -13.81
CA PRO A 119 25.96 9.24 -14.55
C PRO A 119 25.72 7.81 -14.05
N ARG A 120 25.92 6.80 -14.92
CA ARG A 120 25.74 5.38 -14.55
C ARG A 120 26.80 4.87 -13.56
N MET A 121 27.95 5.51 -13.53
CA MET A 121 29.08 5.21 -12.65
C MET A 121 29.71 6.53 -12.22
N HIS A 122 30.02 6.67 -10.94
CA HIS A 122 30.61 7.88 -10.38
C HIS A 122 31.29 7.62 -9.04
N LEU A 123 32.11 8.57 -8.60
CA LEU A 123 32.70 8.57 -7.27
C LEU A 123 31.66 8.99 -6.22
N PRO A 124 31.82 8.58 -4.95
CA PRO A 124 31.00 9.09 -3.84
C PRO A 124 30.98 10.62 -3.80
N GLY A 125 29.84 11.24 -3.47
CA GLY A 125 29.65 12.69 -3.50
C GLY A 125 29.34 13.30 -4.88
N THR A 126 29.28 12.49 -5.94
CA THR A 126 28.83 12.96 -7.27
C THR A 126 27.31 13.00 -7.33
N LEU A 127 26.76 14.08 -7.91
CA LEU A 127 25.33 14.21 -8.15
C LEU A 127 24.83 13.14 -9.14
N VAL A 128 23.74 12.47 -8.78
CA VAL A 128 23.11 11.43 -9.60
C VAL A 128 21.68 11.82 -9.93
N ASN A 129 21.38 11.84 -11.21
CA ASN A 129 20.06 12.18 -11.73
C ASN A 129 19.31 10.89 -12.08
N TYR A 130 18.10 10.76 -11.56
CA TYR A 130 17.17 9.67 -11.83
C TYR A 130 16.05 10.19 -12.72
N TYR A 131 15.87 9.54 -13.86
CA TYR A 131 14.83 9.84 -14.83
C TYR A 131 13.83 8.69 -14.83
N GLY A 132 12.55 8.99 -14.79
CA GLY A 132 11.52 7.97 -14.80
C GLY A 132 10.17 8.50 -14.40
N TRP A 133 9.25 7.58 -14.13
CA TRP A 133 7.99 7.93 -13.51
C TRP A 133 8.07 7.53 -12.04
N LEU A 134 8.11 8.53 -11.16
CA LEU A 134 8.33 8.40 -9.72
C LEU A 134 7.09 8.91 -8.97
N LYS A 135 6.74 8.27 -7.85
CA LYS A 135 5.71 8.72 -6.92
C LYS A 135 6.25 8.61 -5.49
N SER A 136 6.19 9.69 -4.72
CA SER A 136 6.60 9.72 -3.32
C SER A 136 5.41 10.00 -2.39
N SER A 137 5.36 9.34 -1.23
CA SER A 137 4.34 9.55 -0.20
C SER A 137 4.78 10.48 0.95
N SER A 138 6.07 10.79 1.06
CA SER A 138 6.61 11.73 2.03
C SER A 138 7.98 12.24 1.56
N PHE A 139 8.24 13.54 1.73
CA PHE A 139 9.57 14.09 1.49
C PHE A 139 9.79 15.37 2.30
N TRP A 140 10.93 15.48 2.99
CA TRP A 140 11.29 16.64 3.81
C TRP A 140 11.94 17.79 3.01
N ILE A 141 12.03 17.67 1.67
CA ILE A 141 12.73 18.63 0.79
C ILE A 141 11.99 18.81 -0.56
N PHE A 142 10.65 18.83 -0.57
CA PHE A 142 9.87 19.11 -1.79
C PHE A 142 8.62 19.94 -1.51
N ASN A 143 8.22 20.74 -2.51
CA ASN A 143 7.09 21.65 -2.39
C ASN A 143 5.88 21.07 -3.12
N THR A 144 4.92 20.53 -2.36
CA THR A 144 3.71 19.89 -2.88
C THR A 144 2.74 20.83 -3.62
N SER A 145 3.06 22.12 -3.71
CA SER A 145 2.33 23.08 -4.55
C SER A 145 2.88 23.22 -5.97
N ASP A 146 3.99 22.54 -6.31
CA ASP A 146 4.54 22.55 -7.67
C ASP A 146 3.96 21.39 -8.51
N ALA A 147 3.30 21.75 -9.60
CA ALA A 147 2.73 20.81 -10.57
C ALA A 147 3.80 20.00 -11.34
N ARG A 148 5.09 20.36 -11.22
CA ARG A 148 6.26 19.62 -11.74
C ARG A 148 6.90 18.68 -10.71
N GLU A 149 6.21 18.35 -9.62
CA GLU A 149 6.65 17.31 -8.69
C GLU A 149 5.54 16.27 -8.42
N THR A 150 4.44 16.38 -9.18
CA THR A 150 3.28 15.47 -9.10
C THR A 150 3.04 14.72 -10.42
N GLY A 151 3.95 14.83 -11.40
CA GLY A 151 3.79 14.16 -12.69
C GLY A 151 5.05 14.09 -13.53
N ASN A 152 5.57 12.87 -13.72
CA ASN A 152 6.59 12.53 -14.72
C ASN A 152 7.87 13.40 -14.61
N ASP A 153 8.45 13.44 -13.41
CA ASP A 153 9.53 14.36 -13.06
C ASP A 153 10.87 13.65 -12.81
N ASP A 154 11.92 14.29 -13.34
CA ASP A 154 13.33 13.95 -13.14
C ASP A 154 13.81 14.48 -11.78
N PHE A 155 14.50 13.67 -10.99
CA PHE A 155 15.00 14.07 -9.67
C PHE A 155 16.52 13.90 -9.53
N ASN A 156 17.14 14.84 -8.82
CA ASN A 156 18.58 14.86 -8.54
C ASN A 156 18.85 14.46 -7.08
N TYR A 157 19.63 13.42 -6.85
CA TYR A 157 20.05 12.95 -5.52
C TYR A 157 21.57 12.99 -5.38
N ILE A 158 22.08 13.45 -4.23
CA ILE A 158 23.50 13.39 -3.86
C ILE A 158 23.65 12.26 -2.83
N LYS A 159 24.53 11.30 -3.09
CA LYS A 159 24.85 10.20 -2.18
C LYS A 159 26.19 10.42 -1.50
#